data_AF-A0A352IK54-F1
#
_entry.id   AF-A0A352IK54-F1
#
_cell.length_a   1.000
_cell.length_b   1.000
_cell.length_c   1.000
_cell.angle_alpha   90.00
_cell.angle_beta   90.00
_cell.angle_gamma   90.00
#
_symmetry.space_group_name_H-M   'P 1'
#
loop_
_entity.id
_entity.type
_entity.pdbx_description
1 polymer ?
#
loop_
_entity_poly.entity_id
_entity_poly.type
_entity_poly.pdbx_seq_one_letter_code
_entity_poly.pdbx_strand_id
1 'polypeptide(L)'
;MEELLKNKLNAAKKLKKLTSVINELSLITDYNKVNSLIDERQQYIDKVNIINDRISEVKSNTNYIETDETRKLNKELRKVFREIYEIDNVIRKNINTELKTVKEKLARSEANAVINIRI
;
A
#
# COMPACT_ATOMS: atom_id res chain seq x y z
N MET A 1 1.43 17.68 -19.70
CA MET A 1 2.00 16.37 -19.31
C MET A 1 2.88 16.45 -18.06
N GLU A 2 3.91 17.30 -18.04
CA GLU A 2 4.85 17.38 -16.90
C GLU A 2 4.15 17.69 -15.57
N GLU A 3 3.18 18.60 -15.57
CA GLU A 3 2.39 18.91 -14.38
C GLU A 3 1.60 17.70 -13.86
N LEU A 4 0.97 16.93 -14.76
CA LEU A 4 0.28 15.68 -14.39
C LEU A 4 1.25 14.67 -13.77
N LEU A 5 2.45 14.53 -14.33
CA LEU A 5 3.49 13.65 -13.79
C LEU A 5 4.00 14.14 -12.43
N LYS A 6 4.20 15.44 -12.25
CA LYS A 6 4.59 16.05 -10.96
C LYS A 6 3.51 15.82 -9.89
N ASN A 7 2.24 15.99 -10.26
CA ASN A 7 1.10 15.72 -9.38
C ASN A 7 1.03 14.23 -9.00
N LYS A 8 1.21 13.33 -9.98
CA LYS A 8 1.27 11.88 -9.73
C LYS A 8 2.41 11.53 -8.78
N LEU A 9 3.59 12.13 -8.97
CA LEU A 9 4.76 11.88 -8.15
C LEU A 9 4.56 12.34 -6.71
N ASN A 10 3.94 13.51 -6.51
CA ASN A 10 3.61 13.99 -5.18
C ASN A 10 2.62 13.05 -4.47
N ALA A 11 1.57 12.60 -5.16
CA ALA A 11 0.62 11.62 -4.62
C ALA A 11 1.31 10.30 -4.26
N ALA A 12 2.19 9.79 -5.13
CA ALA A 12 2.95 8.58 -4.89
C ALA A 12 3.91 8.71 -3.69
N LYS A 13 4.57 9.86 -3.52
CA LYS A 13 5.43 10.12 -2.34
C LYS A 13 4.64 10.13 -1.04
N LYS A 14 3.44 10.72 -1.03
CA LYS A 14 2.53 10.67 0.13
C LYS A 14 2.06 9.25 0.43
N LEU A 15 1.69 8.50 -0.61
CA LEU A 15 1.33 7.08 -0.50
C LEU A 15 2.48 6.26 0.10
N LYS A 16 3.72 6.47 -0.36
CA LYS A 16 4.91 5.82 0.20
C LYS A 16 5.08 6.14 1.67
N LYS A 17 5.03 7.43 2.05
CA LYS A 17 5.17 7.85 3.45
C LYS A 17 4.15 7.15 4.34
N LEU A 18 2.88 7.12 3.92
CA LEU A 18 1.81 6.47 4.66
C LEU A 18 2.03 4.95 4.77
N THR A 19 2.47 4.31 3.69
CA THR A 19 2.79 2.88 3.67
C THR A 19 3.96 2.55 4.61
N SER A 20 4.98 3.40 4.69
CA SER A 20 6.06 3.28 5.67
C SER A 20 5.55 3.39 7.11
N VAL A 21 4.67 4.36 7.40
CA VAL A 21 4.08 4.50 8.74
C VAL A 21 3.28 3.24 9.13
N ILE A 22 2.46 2.70 8.21
CA ILE A 22 1.72 1.45 8.47
C ILE A 22 2.68 0.30 8.78
N ASN A 23 3.82 0.22 8.08
CA ASN A 23 4.80 -0.84 8.31
C ASN A 23 5.51 -0.75 9.67
N GLU A 24 5.61 0.44 10.26
CA GLU A 24 6.23 0.66 11.58
C GLU A 24 5.26 0.37 12.75
N LEU A 25 3.95 0.34 12.48
CA LEU A 25 2.93 0.09 13.48
C LEU A 25 2.76 -1.40 13.77
N SER A 26 2.41 -1.70 15.03
CA SER A 26 2.09 -3.05 15.46
C SER A 26 0.62 -3.35 15.19
N LEU A 27 0.34 -4.42 14.45
CA LEU A 27 -1.03 -4.86 14.17
C LEU A 27 -1.78 -5.31 15.43
N ILE A 28 -1.06 -5.62 16.51
CA ILE A 28 -1.63 -6.08 17.78
C ILE A 28 -2.07 -4.88 18.64
N THR A 29 -1.22 -3.86 18.74
CA THR A 29 -1.43 -2.74 19.68
C THR A 29 -2.00 -1.50 19.01
N ASP A 30 -1.72 -1.30 17.72
CA ASP A 30 -2.08 -0.10 16.97
C ASP A 30 -3.21 -0.35 15.96
N TYR A 31 -3.98 -1.42 16.13
CA TYR A 31 -5.00 -1.89 15.17
C TYR A 31 -5.93 -0.76 14.67
N ASN A 32 -6.52 0.02 15.57
CA ASN A 32 -7.42 1.12 15.20
C ASN A 32 -6.71 2.18 14.35
N LYS A 33 -5.44 2.46 14.66
CA LYS A 33 -4.64 3.42 13.91
C LYS A 33 -4.28 2.88 12.53
N VAL A 34 -3.88 1.61 12.44
CA VAL A 34 -3.61 0.93 11.18
C VAL A 34 -4.84 0.95 10.28
N ASN A 35 -6.03 0.60 10.79
CA ASN A 35 -7.27 0.64 10.02
C ASN A 35 -7.55 2.03 9.44
N SER A 36 -7.47 3.08 10.27
CA SER A 36 -7.68 4.45 9.79
C SER A 36 -6.68 4.87 8.71
N LEU A 37 -5.42 4.44 8.82
CA LEU A 37 -4.39 4.74 7.83
C LEU A 37 -4.57 3.93 6.53
N ILE A 38 -5.17 2.74 6.59
CA ILE A 38 -5.52 1.96 5.39
C ILE A 38 -6.58 2.70 4.56
N ASP A 39 -7.58 3.29 5.21
CA ASP A 39 -8.59 4.10 4.50
C ASP A 39 -7.97 5.33 3.85
N GLU A 40 -7.10 6.06 4.58
CA GLU A 40 -6.35 7.18 4.02
C GLU A 40 -5.45 6.72 2.85
N ARG A 41 -4.87 5.52 2.94
CA ARG A 41 -4.02 4.94 1.90
C ARG A 41 -4.80 4.69 0.62
N GLN A 42 -6.03 4.19 0.75
CA GLN A 42 -6.91 3.97 -0.39
C GLN A 42 -7.20 5.28 -1.15
N GLN A 43 -7.44 6.38 -0.43
CA GLN A 43 -7.67 7.69 -1.06
C GLN A 43 -6.47 8.17 -1.91
N TYR A 44 -5.24 7.87 -1.50
CA TYR A 44 -4.06 8.21 -2.31
C TYR A 44 -3.88 7.30 -3.52
N ILE A 45 -4.26 6.02 -3.42
CA ILE A 45 -4.30 5.10 -4.57
C ILE A 45 -5.31 5.62 -5.60
N ASP A 46 -6.50 5.98 -5.15
CA ASP A 46 -7.55 6.51 -6.03
C ASP A 46 -7.10 7.80 -6.72
N LYS A 47 -6.45 8.72 -5.98
CA LYS A 47 -5.83 9.93 -6.57
C LYS A 47 -4.80 9.60 -7.64
N VAL A 48 -3.93 8.60 -7.41
CA VAL A 48 -2.94 8.16 -8.39
C VAL A 48 -3.62 7.59 -9.64
N ASN A 49 -4.68 6.79 -9.47
CA ASN A 49 -5.43 6.18 -10.57
C ASN A 49 -6.11 7.25 -11.43
N ILE A 50 -6.81 8.21 -10.82
CA ILE A 50 -7.43 9.34 -11.53
C ILE A 50 -6.40 10.11 -12.37
N ILE A 51 -5.21 10.38 -11.82
CA ILE A 51 -4.15 11.06 -12.57
C ILE A 51 -3.62 10.18 -13.70
N ASN A 52 -3.57 8.85 -13.50
CA ASN A 52 -3.13 7.90 -14.52
C ASN A 52 -4.10 7.86 -15.71
N ASP A 53 -5.39 7.92 -15.46
CA ASP A 53 -6.42 7.95 -16.50
C ASP A 53 -6.31 9.23 -17.34
N ARG A 54 -6.16 10.39 -16.67
CA ARG A 54 -5.92 11.69 -17.34
C ARG A 54 -4.64 11.70 -18.18
N ILE A 55 -3.56 11.07 -17.69
CA ILE A 55 -2.32 10.92 -18.47
C ILE A 55 -2.55 10.07 -19.72
N SER A 56 -3.30 8.98 -19.59
CA SER A 56 -3.62 8.09 -20.70
C SER A 56 -4.44 8.82 -21.76
N GLU A 57 -5.47 9.56 -21.35
CA GLU A 57 -6.29 10.40 -22.24
C GLU A 57 -5.44 11.42 -23.00
N VAL A 58 -4.57 12.17 -22.31
CA VAL A 58 -3.69 13.15 -22.95
C VAL A 58 -2.78 12.48 -23.98
N LYS A 59 -2.23 11.29 -23.68
CA LYS A 59 -1.38 10.55 -24.62
C LYS A 59 -2.13 10.02 -25.83
N SER A 60 -3.40 9.65 -25.68
CA SER A 60 -4.23 9.16 -26.78
C SER A 60 -4.72 10.29 -27.71
N ASN A 61 -4.92 11.50 -27.18
CA ASN A 61 -5.48 12.64 -27.92
C ASN A 61 -4.43 13.59 -28.49
N THR A 62 -3.14 13.35 -28.26
CA THR A 62 -2.05 14.20 -28.73
C THR A 62 -0.92 13.37 -29.32
N ASN A 63 -0.18 13.93 -30.28
CA ASN A 63 1.12 13.40 -30.71
C ASN A 63 2.15 13.66 -29.60
N TYR A 64 2.02 12.93 -28.49
CA TYR A 64 2.86 13.08 -27.31
C TYR A 64 4.32 12.76 -27.65
N ILE A 65 5.19 13.76 -27.51
CA ILE A 65 6.63 13.61 -27.61
C ILE A 65 7.20 13.66 -26.19
N GLU A 66 7.98 12.63 -25.83
CA GLU A 66 8.62 12.57 -24.51
C GLU A 66 9.77 13.59 -24.43
N THR A 67 9.71 14.49 -23.45
CA THR A 67 10.81 15.38 -23.08
C THR A 67 11.74 14.73 -22.05
N ASP A 68 12.97 15.22 -21.92
CA ASP A 68 13.90 14.72 -20.90
C ASP A 68 13.34 14.85 -19.47
N GLU A 69 12.59 15.92 -19.19
CA GLU A 69 11.94 16.12 -17.89
C GLU A 69 10.82 15.09 -17.66
N THR A 70 9.96 14.83 -18.65
CA THR A 70 8.95 13.75 -18.53
C THR A 70 9.59 12.38 -18.34
N ARG A 71 10.71 12.10 -19.02
CA ARG A 71 11.47 10.85 -18.85
C ARG A 71 12.04 10.72 -17.43
N LYS A 72 12.59 11.80 -16.89
CA LYS A 72 13.12 11.85 -15.51
C LYS A 72 12.01 11.61 -14.49
N LEU A 73 10.87 12.28 -14.63
CA LEU A 73 9.70 12.09 -13.75
C LEU A 73 9.17 10.65 -13.81
N ASN A 74 9.11 10.05 -15.00
CA ASN A 74 8.71 8.65 -15.14
C ASN A 74 9.67 7.68 -14.44
N LYS A 75 10.99 7.91 -14.52
CA LYS A 75 12.00 7.12 -13.80
C LYS A 75 11.80 7.24 -12.29
N GLU A 76 11.57 8.45 -11.78
CA GLU A 76 11.35 8.68 -10.34
C GLU A 76 10.06 8.01 -9.85
N LEU A 77 8.96 8.12 -10.61
CA LEU A 77 7.70 7.43 -10.33
C LEU A 77 7.89 5.92 -10.21
N ARG A 78 8.60 5.29 -11.17
CA ARG A 78 8.89 3.85 -11.12
C ARG A 78 9.66 3.46 -9.86
N LYS A 79 10.63 4.28 -9.45
CA LYS A 79 11.39 4.06 -8.20
C LYS A 79 10.46 4.12 -6.98
N VAL A 80 9.64 5.16 -6.88
CA VAL A 80 8.72 5.32 -5.73
C VAL A 80 7.72 4.16 -5.64
N PHE A 81 7.11 3.74 -6.76
CA PHE A 81 6.18 2.60 -6.75
C PHE A 81 6.85 1.27 -6.42
N ARG A 82 8.10 1.07 -6.86
CA ARG A 82 8.88 -0.10 -6.46
C ARG A 82 9.10 -0.12 -4.94
N GLU A 83 9.47 1.00 -4.35
CA GLU A 83 9.67 1.10 -2.90
C GLU A 83 8.36 0.87 -2.13
N ILE A 84 7.23 1.38 -2.62
CA ILE A 84 5.89 1.08 -2.05
C ILE A 84 5.62 -0.43 -2.07
N TYR A 85 5.87 -1.08 -3.21
CA TYR A 85 5.64 -2.52 -3.37
C TYR A 85 6.53 -3.35 -2.44
N GLU A 86 7.79 -2.95 -2.26
CA GLU A 86 8.72 -3.59 -1.33
C GLU A 86 8.20 -3.50 0.12
N ILE A 87 7.70 -2.33 0.55
CA ILE A 87 7.10 -2.17 1.89
C ILE A 87 5.81 -2.99 2.02
N ASP A 88 4.93 -2.99 1.02
CA ASP A 88 3.69 -3.77 1.02
C ASP A 88 3.96 -5.27 1.19
N ASN A 89 5.05 -5.79 0.61
CA ASN A 89 5.45 -7.18 0.78
C ASN A 89 5.86 -7.49 2.21
N VAL A 90 6.52 -6.55 2.90
CA VAL A 90 6.86 -6.70 4.33
C VAL A 90 5.58 -6.69 5.16
N ILE A 91 4.69 -5.73 4.95
CA ILE A 91 3.39 -5.67 5.64
C ILE A 91 2.61 -6.97 5.47
N ARG A 92 2.49 -7.48 4.24
CA ARG A 92 1.76 -8.71 3.95
C ARG A 92 2.37 -9.94 4.65
N LYS A 93 3.70 -10.02 4.72
CA LYS A 93 4.40 -11.08 5.47
C LYS A 93 4.10 -10.98 6.96
N ASN A 94 4.14 -9.78 7.54
CA ASN A 94 3.84 -9.56 8.95
C ASN A 94 2.40 -9.96 9.29
N ILE A 95 1.42 -9.51 8.48
CA ILE A 95 0.02 -9.91 8.62
C ILE A 95 -0.14 -11.44 8.59
N ASN A 96 0.47 -12.10 7.60
CA ASN A 96 0.36 -13.56 7.46
C ASN A 96 0.97 -14.32 8.65
N THR A 97 2.08 -13.83 9.20
CA THR A 97 2.71 -14.40 10.40
C THR A 97 1.77 -14.26 11.60
N GLU A 98 1.22 -13.07 11.85
CA GLU A 98 0.30 -12.85 12.96
C GLU A 98 -0.97 -13.70 12.83
N LEU A 99 -1.55 -13.79 11.63
CA LEU A 99 -2.70 -14.66 11.37
C LEU A 99 -2.40 -16.13 11.64
N LYS A 100 -1.20 -16.60 11.30
CA LYS A 100 -0.76 -17.97 11.62
C LYS A 100 -0.71 -18.18 13.14
N THR A 101 -0.11 -17.25 13.87
CA THR A 101 -0.03 -17.31 15.34
C THR A 101 -1.41 -17.30 16.00
N VAL A 102 -2.35 -16.47 15.52
CA VAL A 102 -3.73 -16.44 16.02
C VAL A 102 -4.42 -17.78 15.79
N LYS A 103 -4.31 -18.36 14.57
CA LYS A 103 -4.88 -19.68 14.25
C LYS A 103 -4.35 -20.78 15.16
N GLU A 104 -3.04 -20.81 15.41
CA GLU A 104 -2.42 -21.80 16.31
C GLU A 104 -2.87 -21.65 17.77
N LYS A 105 -3.14 -20.42 18.24
CA LYS A 105 -3.67 -20.17 19.59
C LYS A 105 -5.12 -20.61 19.71
N LEU A 106 -5.95 -20.32 18.71
CA LEU A 106 -7.35 -20.75 18.66
C LEU A 106 -7.47 -22.27 18.63
N ALA A 107 -6.72 -22.95 17.76
CA ALA A 107 -6.74 -24.41 17.68
C ALA A 107 -6.31 -25.09 19.00
N ARG A 108 -5.33 -24.51 19.71
CA ARG A 108 -4.94 -24.98 21.05
C ARG A 108 -6.04 -24.73 22.08
N SER A 109 -6.71 -23.58 22.02
CA SER A 109 -7.84 -23.25 22.90
C SER A 109 -8.99 -24.24 22.71
N GLU A 110 -9.33 -24.59 21.46
CA GLU A 110 -10.36 -25.58 21.13
C GLU A 110 -9.98 -26.98 21.64
N ALA A 111 -8.73 -27.42 21.43
CA ALA A 111 -8.24 -28.71 21.92
C ALA A 111 -8.30 -28.80 23.46
N ASN A 112 -7.90 -27.74 24.16
CA ASN A 112 -7.95 -27.69 25.63
C ASN A 112 -9.39 -27.62 26.17
N ALA A 113 -10.31 -26.95 25.45
CA ALA A 113 -11.72 -26.94 25.81
C ALA A 113 -12.34 -28.35 25.74
N VAL A 114 -11.99 -29.15 24.73
CA VAL A 114 -12.47 -30.54 24.61
C VAL A 114 -11.90 -31.44 25.72
N ILE A 115 -10.64 -31.25 26.12
CA ILE A 115 -10.02 -32.02 27.21
C ILE A 115 -10.65 -31.70 28.57
N ASN A 116 -11.06 -30.44 28.79
CA ASN A 116 -11.73 -30.00 30.03
C ASN A 116 -13.23 -30.35 30.09
N ILE A 117 -13.84 -30.81 28.98
CA ILE A 117 -15.21 -31.36 28.95
C ILE A 117 -15.13 -32.90 28.98
N ARG A 118 -14.41 -33.45 29.97
CA ARG A 118 -14.57 -34.87 30.34
C ARG A 118 -15.50 -34.94 31.54
N ILE A 119 -16.74 -35.36 31.28
CA ILE A 119 -17.76 -35.77 32.26
C ILE A 119 -17.41 -37.18 32.74
#